data_AF-A0A946VR21-F1
#
_entry.id   AF-A0A946VR21-F1
#
_cell.length_a   1.000
_cell.length_b   1.000
_cell.length_c   1.000
_cell.angle_alpha   90.00
_cell.angle_beta   90.00
_cell.angle_gamma   90.00
#
_symmetry.space_group_name_H-M   'P 1'
#
loop_
_entity.id
_entity.type
_entity.pdbx_description
1 polymer ?
#
loop_
_entity_poly.entity_id
_entity_poly.type
_entity_poly.pdbx_seq_one_letter_code
_entity_poly.pdbx_strand_id
1 'polypeptide(L)'
;NGNGQVDEWTEPGEPQDPQKDMRVNAGFYAVMPNPADGSIWGSNAFGYPGAIVRFDPQTGLGEKYNVPLPGFGSRGADIDKNGVVWVSLGSGHLGAFDRSKCQGPLNGPSATGDHCPEGWSFYDLPGPGFEDLPDNSIESSYYTWVDQHNSLGLGEDVPIATGNLFDGVHAFVEDEFLTLRVPYPLGFYTKGFEGRIDDSSAGWKGRGLWVPSGDRTPWLKEGGQGTKPLVVHMQMRPDPLAH
;
A
#
# COMPACT_ATOMS: atom_id res chain seq x y z
N ASN A 1 -7.01 16.54 -22.37
CA ASN A 1 -7.58 16.37 -23.74
C ASN A 1 -7.19 15.06 -24.42
N GLY A 2 -6.22 14.29 -23.88
CA GLY A 2 -5.87 12.96 -24.37
C GLY A 2 -4.82 12.94 -25.49
N ASN A 3 -4.13 14.05 -25.76
CA ASN A 3 -3.12 14.12 -26.81
C ASN A 3 -1.72 13.62 -26.38
N GLY A 4 -1.53 13.27 -25.10
CA GLY A 4 -0.27 12.71 -24.59
C GLY A 4 0.77 13.73 -24.15
N GLN A 5 0.42 15.02 -24.04
CA GLN A 5 1.29 16.08 -23.52
C GLN A 5 0.51 16.98 -22.55
N VAL A 6 1.21 17.67 -21.66
CA VAL A 6 0.60 18.68 -20.79
C VAL A 6 0.31 19.96 -21.58
N ASP A 7 -0.94 20.38 -21.61
CA ASP A 7 -1.41 21.63 -22.22
C ASP A 7 -2.04 22.57 -21.19
N GLU A 8 -2.78 23.58 -21.64
CA GLU A 8 -3.69 24.34 -20.77
C GLU A 8 -4.69 23.39 -20.09
N TRP A 9 -4.90 23.56 -18.79
CA TRP A 9 -5.78 22.73 -17.98
C TRP A 9 -6.91 23.52 -17.31
N THR A 10 -7.99 22.83 -16.97
CA THR A 10 -8.99 23.30 -16.01
C THR A 10 -8.61 22.89 -14.59
N GLU A 11 -9.06 23.67 -13.60
CA GLU A 11 -8.77 23.44 -12.19
C GLU A 11 -9.74 22.42 -11.55
N PRO A 12 -9.33 21.73 -10.46
CA PRO A 12 -10.22 20.83 -9.74
C PRO A 12 -11.50 21.56 -9.26
N GLY A 13 -12.67 21.03 -9.63
CA GLY A 13 -13.98 21.61 -9.30
C GLY A 13 -14.56 22.50 -10.40
N GLU A 14 -13.78 22.86 -11.41
CA GLU A 14 -14.30 23.51 -12.62
C GLU A 14 -14.90 22.48 -13.59
N PRO A 15 -15.81 22.89 -14.49
CA PRO A 15 -16.31 22.02 -15.55
C PRO A 15 -15.16 21.47 -16.41
N GLN A 16 -15.24 20.19 -16.77
CA GLN A 16 -14.31 19.61 -17.73
C GLN A 16 -14.50 20.23 -19.12
N ASP A 17 -13.37 20.56 -19.77
CA ASP A 17 -13.32 20.96 -21.17
C ASP A 17 -12.57 19.87 -21.95
N PRO A 18 -13.22 19.16 -22.89
CA PRO A 18 -12.56 18.12 -23.68
C PRO A 18 -11.33 18.57 -24.47
N GLN A 19 -11.18 19.88 -24.72
CA GLN A 19 -10.03 20.46 -25.44
C GLN A 19 -8.85 20.79 -24.52
N LYS A 20 -9.07 20.82 -23.21
CA LYS A 20 -8.04 21.09 -22.19
C LYS A 20 -7.70 19.85 -21.39
N ASP A 21 -6.60 19.91 -20.66
CA ASP A 21 -6.33 18.95 -19.60
C ASP A 21 -7.18 19.26 -18.36
N MET A 22 -7.24 18.32 -17.43
CA MET A 22 -7.82 18.52 -16.11
C MET A 22 -6.72 18.27 -15.09
N ARG A 23 -6.46 19.24 -14.22
CA ARG A 23 -5.44 19.07 -13.20
C ARG A 23 -5.87 18.01 -12.19
N VAL A 24 -5.06 16.97 -12.02
CA VAL A 24 -5.31 15.94 -11.00
C VAL A 24 -4.83 16.44 -9.64
N ASN A 25 -5.75 16.60 -8.69
CA ASN A 25 -5.38 16.88 -7.30
C ASN A 25 -5.03 15.58 -6.57
N ALA A 26 -3.75 15.22 -6.56
CA ALA A 26 -3.32 13.91 -6.11
C ALA A 26 -2.88 13.82 -4.64
N GLY A 27 -2.36 14.90 -4.04
CA GLY A 27 -1.94 14.96 -2.63
C GLY A 27 -1.33 13.66 -2.10
N PHE A 28 -0.16 13.27 -2.63
CA PHE A 28 0.43 11.96 -2.39
C PHE A 28 0.68 11.70 -0.91
N TYR A 29 0.08 10.63 -0.42
CA TYR A 29 0.26 10.12 0.93
C TYR A 29 1.39 9.09 1.00
N ALA A 30 1.36 8.12 0.09
CA ALA A 30 2.50 7.30 -0.29
C ALA A 30 3.12 7.83 -1.60
N VAL A 31 4.41 7.63 -1.79
CA VAL A 31 5.13 7.93 -3.05
C VAL A 31 5.94 6.70 -3.43
N MET A 32 5.73 6.21 -4.65
CA MET A 32 6.17 4.90 -5.11
C MET A 32 6.79 5.04 -6.50
N PRO A 33 8.12 5.16 -6.60
CA PRO A 33 8.79 5.07 -7.89
C PRO A 33 8.56 3.68 -8.50
N ASN A 34 8.00 3.63 -9.69
CA ASN A 34 7.76 2.37 -10.40
C ASN A 34 9.06 1.88 -11.05
N PRO A 35 9.66 0.77 -10.58
CA PRO A 35 10.86 0.22 -11.20
C PRO A 35 10.60 -0.34 -12.61
N ALA A 36 9.35 -0.64 -12.97
CA ALA A 36 9.02 -1.25 -14.26
C ALA A 36 9.09 -0.27 -15.44
N ASP A 37 8.68 0.98 -15.25
CA ASP A 37 8.57 1.98 -16.33
C ASP A 37 9.09 3.39 -15.98
N GLY A 38 9.54 3.61 -14.74
CA GLY A 38 10.04 4.92 -14.28
C GLY A 38 8.96 5.97 -13.97
N SER A 39 7.67 5.60 -14.04
CA SER A 39 6.59 6.45 -13.53
C SER A 39 6.63 6.56 -12.00
N ILE A 40 5.99 7.58 -11.45
CA ILE A 40 5.83 7.75 -10.01
C ILE A 40 4.36 7.53 -9.67
N TRP A 41 4.08 6.62 -8.75
CA TRP A 41 2.74 6.42 -8.23
C TRP A 41 2.60 7.05 -6.85
N GLY A 42 1.38 7.43 -6.50
CA GLY A 42 1.04 7.89 -5.16
C GLY A 42 -0.36 7.50 -4.77
N SER A 43 -0.58 7.25 -3.48
CA SER A 43 -1.93 7.06 -2.94
C SER A 43 -2.53 8.40 -2.51
N ASN A 44 -3.83 8.58 -2.72
CA ASN A 44 -4.60 9.75 -2.31
C ASN A 44 -5.48 9.39 -1.09
N ALA A 45 -4.90 9.46 0.11
CA ALA A 45 -5.55 8.94 1.32
C ALA A 45 -6.59 9.87 1.99
N PHE A 46 -6.70 11.12 1.53
CA PHE A 46 -7.56 12.14 2.13
C PHE A 46 -8.77 12.52 1.26
N GLY A 47 -8.95 11.85 0.12
CA GLY A 47 -10.20 11.82 -0.63
C GLY A 47 -10.99 10.53 -0.33
N TYR A 48 -12.32 10.58 -0.39
CA TYR A 48 -13.19 9.40 -0.27
C TYR A 48 -13.82 9.09 -1.64
N PRO A 49 -13.83 7.82 -2.12
CA PRO A 49 -13.37 6.58 -1.47
C PRO A 49 -11.84 6.40 -1.47
N GLY A 50 -11.10 7.35 -2.04
CA GLY A 50 -9.65 7.26 -2.20
C GLY A 50 -9.26 6.87 -3.62
N ALA A 51 -7.98 6.97 -3.93
CA ALA A 51 -7.45 6.69 -5.26
C ALA A 51 -5.96 6.39 -5.21
N ILE A 52 -5.45 5.82 -6.28
CA ILE A 52 -4.02 5.87 -6.64
C ILE A 52 -3.86 6.76 -7.87
N VAL A 53 -2.71 7.38 -7.99
CA VAL A 53 -2.40 8.32 -9.07
C VAL A 53 -1.03 7.99 -9.61
N ARG A 54 -0.95 7.79 -10.92
CA ARG A 54 0.29 7.68 -11.68
C ARG A 54 0.70 9.07 -12.15
N PHE A 55 2.00 9.35 -12.14
CA PHE A 55 2.62 10.53 -12.72
C PHE A 55 3.76 10.08 -13.62
N ASP A 56 3.74 10.51 -14.87
CA ASP A 56 4.80 10.22 -15.84
C ASP A 56 5.77 11.41 -15.89
N PRO A 57 7.01 11.28 -15.38
CA PRO A 57 7.96 12.38 -15.36
C PRO A 57 8.44 12.80 -16.76
N GLN A 58 8.28 11.97 -17.79
CA GLN A 58 8.70 12.30 -19.15
C GLN A 58 7.71 13.23 -19.84
N THR A 59 6.41 12.99 -19.65
CA THR A 59 5.34 13.79 -20.27
C THR A 59 4.77 14.87 -19.34
N GLY A 60 4.94 14.71 -18.03
CA GLY A 60 4.31 15.54 -17.00
C GLY A 60 2.84 15.19 -16.74
N LEU A 61 2.31 14.13 -17.36
CA LEU A 61 0.90 13.76 -17.24
C LEU A 61 0.62 12.94 -15.98
N GLY A 62 -0.55 13.18 -15.41
CA GLY A 62 -1.10 12.41 -14.30
C GLY A 62 -2.31 11.58 -14.72
N GLU A 63 -2.41 10.37 -14.19
CA GLU A 63 -3.55 9.46 -14.37
C GLU A 63 -4.10 9.10 -12.99
N LYS A 64 -5.41 9.23 -12.79
CA LYS A 64 -6.07 8.87 -11.52
C LYS A 64 -6.85 7.59 -11.69
N TYR A 65 -6.83 6.75 -10.66
CA TYR A 65 -7.64 5.53 -10.55
C TYR A 65 -8.31 5.52 -9.19
N ASN A 66 -9.63 5.74 -9.15
CA ASN A 66 -10.39 5.69 -7.91
C ASN A 66 -10.51 4.23 -7.45
N VAL A 67 -10.54 4.02 -6.13
CA VAL A 67 -10.82 2.70 -5.56
C VAL A 67 -12.33 2.42 -5.72
N PRO A 68 -12.75 1.38 -6.47
CA PRO A 68 -14.15 1.00 -6.57
C PRO A 68 -14.57 0.15 -5.36
N LEU A 69 -15.88 0.01 -5.17
CA LEU A 69 -16.42 -1.00 -4.26
C LEU A 69 -15.95 -2.41 -4.68
N PRO A 70 -15.75 -3.34 -3.73
CA PRO A 70 -16.00 -3.21 -2.28
C PRO A 70 -14.94 -2.41 -1.51
N GLY A 71 -13.84 -2.01 -2.15
CA GLY A 71 -12.78 -1.22 -1.55
C GLY A 71 -13.18 0.23 -1.23
N PHE A 72 -12.63 0.78 -0.15
CA PHE A 72 -12.68 2.21 0.14
C PHE A 72 -11.65 2.61 1.22
N GLY A 73 -11.40 3.91 1.35
CA GLY A 73 -10.54 4.49 2.37
C GLY A 73 -9.06 4.16 2.16
N SER A 74 -8.51 4.44 0.97
CA SER A 74 -7.09 4.22 0.70
C SER A 74 -6.18 4.90 1.72
N ARG A 75 -5.10 4.23 2.13
CA ARG A 75 -4.07 4.75 3.04
C ARG A 75 -2.69 4.68 2.39
N GLY A 76 -1.71 4.11 3.08
CA GLY A 76 -0.39 3.85 2.54
C GLY A 76 -0.43 2.73 1.50
N ALA A 77 0.45 2.84 0.54
CA ALA A 77 0.60 1.91 -0.57
C ALA A 77 2.07 1.77 -0.93
N ASP A 78 2.39 0.69 -1.62
CA ASP A 78 3.67 0.50 -2.27
C ASP A 78 3.49 -0.25 -3.60
N ILE A 79 4.51 -0.27 -4.44
CA ILE A 79 4.46 -0.85 -5.79
C ILE A 79 5.43 -2.01 -5.91
N ASP A 80 5.03 -3.06 -6.63
CA ASP A 80 5.92 -4.19 -6.93
C ASP A 80 6.79 -3.94 -8.17
N LYS A 81 7.72 -4.86 -8.45
CA LYS A 81 8.60 -4.75 -9.63
C LYS A 81 7.88 -4.89 -10.97
N ASN A 82 6.65 -5.37 -10.99
CA ASN A 82 5.81 -5.51 -12.19
C ASN A 82 4.93 -4.27 -12.43
N GLY A 83 4.94 -3.30 -11.51
CA GLY A 83 4.13 -2.09 -11.59
C GLY A 83 2.70 -2.26 -11.03
N VAL A 84 2.45 -3.31 -10.24
CA VAL A 84 1.19 -3.47 -9.51
C VAL A 84 1.26 -2.68 -8.21
N VAL A 85 0.31 -1.79 -8.00
CA VAL A 85 0.21 -0.99 -6.76
C VAL A 85 -0.60 -1.76 -5.73
N TRP A 86 -0.04 -1.93 -4.55
CA TRP A 86 -0.66 -2.59 -3.41
C TRP A 86 -0.99 -1.57 -2.33
N VAL A 87 -2.24 -1.52 -1.86
CA VAL A 87 -2.76 -0.44 -1.02
C VAL A 87 -3.58 -0.96 0.14
N SER A 88 -3.30 -0.45 1.34
CA SER A 88 -4.13 -0.68 2.53
C SER A 88 -5.43 0.12 2.42
N LEU A 89 -6.58 -0.55 2.58
CA LEU A 89 -7.91 0.04 2.46
C LEU A 89 -8.66 -0.02 3.79
N GLY A 90 -9.33 1.07 4.15
CA GLY A 90 -10.21 1.16 5.32
C GLY A 90 -11.44 0.24 5.25
N SER A 91 -11.73 -0.35 4.10
CA SER A 91 -12.70 -1.45 3.95
C SER A 91 -12.22 -2.78 4.52
N GLY A 92 -11.00 -2.86 5.07
CA GLY A 92 -10.44 -4.10 5.59
C GLY A 92 -9.87 -5.01 4.50
N HIS A 93 -9.54 -4.45 3.34
CA HIS A 93 -8.93 -5.20 2.24
C HIS A 93 -7.49 -4.72 1.99
N LEU A 94 -6.64 -5.64 1.52
CA LEU A 94 -5.48 -5.29 0.73
C LEU A 94 -5.94 -5.15 -0.73
N GLY A 95 -5.87 -3.94 -1.28
CA GLY A 95 -6.16 -3.70 -2.69
C GLY A 95 -4.91 -3.89 -3.54
N ALA A 96 -5.08 -4.44 -4.74
CA ALA A 96 -4.07 -4.47 -5.79
C ALA A 96 -4.62 -3.79 -7.05
N PHE A 97 -3.80 -2.96 -7.69
CA PHE A 97 -4.13 -2.33 -8.97
C PHE A 97 -3.07 -2.63 -10.02
N ASP A 98 -3.48 -3.28 -11.09
CA ASP A 98 -2.65 -3.59 -12.25
C ASP A 98 -3.15 -2.80 -13.47
N ARG A 99 -2.38 -1.77 -13.83
CA ARG A 99 -2.68 -0.89 -14.98
C ARG A 99 -2.70 -1.64 -16.31
N SER A 100 -1.98 -2.77 -16.43
CA SER A 100 -1.93 -3.55 -17.68
C SER A 100 -3.24 -4.24 -18.02
N LYS A 101 -4.13 -4.41 -17.03
CA LYS A 101 -5.46 -5.02 -17.20
C LYS A 101 -6.49 -4.05 -17.77
N CYS A 102 -6.20 -2.75 -17.78
CA CYS A 102 -7.12 -1.74 -18.28
C CYS A 102 -7.42 -1.91 -19.77
N GLN A 103 -8.70 -2.01 -20.12
CA GLN A 103 -9.19 -2.22 -21.48
C GLN A 103 -9.59 -0.91 -22.16
N GLY A 104 -10.02 0.08 -21.35
CA GLY A 104 -10.43 1.40 -21.82
C GLY A 104 -9.26 2.35 -22.10
N PRO A 105 -9.54 3.52 -22.69
CA PRO A 105 -8.54 4.57 -22.86
C PRO A 105 -8.05 5.08 -21.49
N LEU A 106 -6.73 5.18 -21.34
CA LEU A 106 -6.06 5.61 -20.10
C LEU A 106 -5.88 7.13 -20.01
N ASN A 107 -6.26 7.84 -21.05
CA ASN A 107 -6.21 9.30 -21.13
C ASN A 107 -7.44 9.84 -21.86
N GLY A 108 -7.58 11.16 -21.85
CA GLY A 108 -8.67 11.85 -22.55
C GLY A 108 -9.93 12.02 -21.70
N PRO A 109 -11.02 12.54 -22.31
CA PRO A 109 -12.20 13.03 -21.55
C PRO A 109 -12.95 11.97 -20.74
N SER A 110 -12.80 10.68 -21.07
CA SER A 110 -13.41 9.57 -20.33
C SER A 110 -12.53 8.98 -19.23
N ALA A 111 -11.25 9.34 -19.17
CA ALA A 111 -10.30 8.80 -18.19
C ALA A 111 -10.37 9.58 -16.86
N THR A 112 -11.51 9.52 -16.19
CA THR A 112 -11.85 10.41 -15.05
C THR A 112 -11.56 9.82 -13.67
N GLY A 113 -10.97 8.63 -13.61
CA GLY A 113 -10.76 7.88 -12.36
C GLY A 113 -11.40 6.50 -12.33
N ASP A 114 -12.61 6.37 -12.90
CA ASP A 114 -13.43 5.13 -12.80
C ASP A 114 -13.35 4.26 -14.06
N HIS A 115 -12.43 4.57 -14.96
CA HIS A 115 -12.35 4.01 -16.31
C HIS A 115 -11.61 2.67 -16.41
N CYS A 116 -11.06 2.17 -15.29
CA CYS A 116 -10.37 0.89 -15.22
C CYS A 116 -10.73 0.12 -13.93
N PRO A 117 -12.01 -0.25 -13.73
CA PRO A 117 -12.40 -1.10 -12.60
C PRO A 117 -11.74 -2.49 -12.66
N GLU A 118 -11.49 -3.02 -13.86
CA GLU A 118 -10.87 -4.32 -14.10
C GLU A 118 -9.39 -4.41 -13.68
N GLY A 119 -8.74 -3.27 -13.45
CA GLY A 119 -7.40 -3.20 -12.89
C GLY A 119 -7.35 -3.56 -11.41
N TRP A 120 -8.48 -3.45 -10.70
CA TRP A 120 -8.55 -3.66 -9.26
C TRP A 120 -8.79 -5.13 -8.88
N SER A 121 -8.15 -5.54 -7.79
CA SER A 121 -8.40 -6.79 -7.07
C SER A 121 -8.36 -6.51 -5.57
N PHE A 122 -9.12 -7.28 -4.79
CA PHE A 122 -9.28 -7.06 -3.36
C PHE A 122 -9.13 -8.37 -2.60
N TYR A 123 -8.35 -8.32 -1.52
CA TYR A 123 -8.06 -9.47 -0.66
C TYR A 123 -8.41 -9.12 0.79
N ASP A 124 -9.23 -9.95 1.42
CA ASP A 124 -9.73 -9.68 2.78
C ASP A 124 -8.60 -9.80 3.81
N LEU A 125 -8.31 -8.72 4.53
CA LEU A 125 -7.32 -8.77 5.60
C LEU A 125 -7.83 -9.69 6.73
N PRO A 126 -6.94 -10.42 7.42
CA PRO A 126 -7.34 -11.27 8.54
C PRO A 126 -8.13 -10.51 9.60
N GLY A 127 -9.15 -11.14 10.15
CA GLY A 127 -9.99 -10.57 11.21
C GLY A 127 -11.47 -10.54 10.85
N PRO A 128 -12.34 -10.33 11.85
CA PRO A 128 -13.78 -10.31 11.64
C PRO A 128 -14.23 -8.97 11.02
N GLY A 129 -15.39 -8.98 10.37
CA GLY A 129 -16.15 -7.77 10.05
C GLY A 129 -17.04 -7.29 11.20
N PHE A 130 -17.79 -6.22 10.95
CA PHE A 130 -18.91 -5.83 11.80
C PHE A 130 -20.15 -6.69 11.48
N GLU A 131 -21.12 -6.77 12.39
CA GLU A 131 -22.36 -7.55 12.18
C GLU A 131 -23.09 -7.17 10.89
N ASP A 132 -23.21 -5.87 10.60
CA ASP A 132 -23.85 -5.35 9.39
C ASP A 132 -22.94 -5.34 8.14
N LEU A 133 -21.65 -5.63 8.30
CA LEU A 133 -20.63 -5.67 7.24
C LEU A 133 -19.71 -6.90 7.45
N PRO A 134 -20.26 -8.12 7.37
CA PRO A 134 -19.54 -9.34 7.73
C PRO A 134 -18.42 -9.70 6.75
N ASP A 135 -18.52 -9.22 5.51
CA ASP A 135 -17.55 -9.46 4.43
C ASP A 135 -16.37 -8.46 4.46
N ASN A 136 -16.36 -7.50 5.38
CA ASN A 136 -15.22 -6.61 5.61
C ASN A 136 -14.34 -7.14 6.74
N SER A 137 -13.16 -6.54 6.94
CA SER A 137 -12.33 -6.76 8.13
C SER A 137 -12.20 -5.49 8.96
N ILE A 138 -12.23 -5.63 10.29
CA ILE A 138 -11.93 -4.54 11.22
C ILE A 138 -10.43 -4.26 11.32
N GLU A 139 -9.56 -5.08 10.70
CA GLU A 139 -8.12 -4.85 10.70
C GLU A 139 -7.80 -3.40 10.30
N SER A 140 -6.96 -2.76 11.11
CA SER A 140 -6.61 -1.35 10.97
C SER A 140 -5.27 -1.21 10.25
N SER A 141 -5.20 -1.73 9.03
CA SER A 141 -4.04 -1.52 8.17
C SER A 141 -3.89 -0.04 7.82
N TYR A 142 -2.67 0.47 7.94
CA TYR A 142 -2.32 1.86 7.69
C TYR A 142 -1.40 2.00 6.48
N TYR A 143 -0.48 1.06 6.27
CA TYR A 143 0.48 1.10 5.17
C TYR A 143 0.69 -0.31 4.60
N THR A 144 0.93 -0.37 3.30
CA THR A 144 1.43 -1.57 2.61
C THR A 144 2.81 -1.26 2.07
N TRP A 145 3.77 -2.16 2.28
CA TRP A 145 5.11 -2.13 1.73
C TRP A 145 5.37 -3.41 0.94
N VAL A 146 6.06 -3.35 -0.19
CA VAL A 146 6.34 -4.53 -1.02
C VAL A 146 7.80 -4.95 -0.86
N ASP A 147 8.02 -6.21 -0.46
CA ASP A 147 9.36 -6.81 -0.40
C ASP A 147 9.87 -7.19 -1.78
N GLN A 148 10.21 -6.19 -2.60
CA GLN A 148 10.71 -6.39 -3.97
C GLN A 148 11.98 -7.27 -4.06
N HIS A 149 12.72 -7.41 -2.96
CA HIS A 149 14.06 -8.01 -2.94
C HIS A 149 14.19 -9.21 -2.01
N ASN A 150 13.07 -9.77 -1.52
CA ASN A 150 13.09 -10.93 -0.63
C ASN A 150 13.96 -10.71 0.63
N SER A 151 13.90 -9.50 1.18
CA SER A 151 14.62 -9.11 2.39
C SER A 151 14.11 -9.84 3.64
N LEU A 152 12.86 -10.30 3.68
CA LEU A 152 12.37 -11.11 4.79
C LEU A 152 12.66 -12.61 4.60
N GLY A 153 12.71 -13.09 3.36
CA GLY A 153 12.88 -14.53 3.05
C GLY A 153 11.61 -15.25 2.61
N LEU A 154 10.52 -14.52 2.32
CA LEU A 154 9.24 -15.09 1.87
C LEU A 154 9.05 -15.12 0.33
N GLY A 155 9.98 -14.57 -0.42
CA GLY A 155 9.86 -14.39 -1.87
C GLY A 155 10.13 -12.93 -2.28
N GLU A 156 10.32 -12.71 -3.58
CA GLU A 156 10.35 -11.36 -4.15
C GLU A 156 8.94 -10.88 -4.42
N ASP A 157 8.73 -9.55 -4.41
CA ASP A 157 7.45 -8.88 -4.69
C ASP A 157 6.31 -9.29 -3.74
N VAL A 158 6.63 -9.64 -2.49
CA VAL A 158 5.63 -9.97 -1.47
C VAL A 158 5.07 -8.68 -0.88
N PRO A 159 3.77 -8.35 -1.06
CA PRO A 159 3.17 -7.21 -0.40
C PRO A 159 2.91 -7.55 1.07
N ILE A 160 3.28 -6.61 1.95
CA ILE A 160 3.16 -6.75 3.39
C ILE A 160 2.39 -5.55 3.93
N ALA A 161 1.21 -5.80 4.49
CA ALA A 161 0.39 -4.80 5.13
C ALA A 161 0.73 -4.69 6.63
N THR A 162 0.67 -3.50 7.20
CA THR A 162 0.63 -3.33 8.66
C THR A 162 -0.61 -4.05 9.22
N GLY A 163 -0.44 -4.87 10.27
CA GLY A 163 -1.51 -5.61 10.96
C GLY A 163 -1.70 -5.09 12.38
N ASN A 164 -2.20 -3.86 12.51
CA ASN A 164 -2.20 -3.12 13.78
C ASN A 164 -3.12 -3.73 14.84
N LEU A 165 -4.23 -4.36 14.45
CA LEU A 165 -5.10 -5.07 15.39
C LEU A 165 -4.66 -6.52 15.65
N PHE A 166 -3.64 -6.98 14.93
CA PHE A 166 -2.98 -8.26 15.13
C PHE A 166 -1.58 -8.12 15.76
N ASP A 167 -1.23 -6.93 16.25
CA ASP A 167 0.08 -6.61 16.84
C ASP A 167 1.26 -6.98 15.92
N GLY A 168 1.16 -6.73 14.60
CA GLY A 168 2.17 -7.23 13.67
C GLY A 168 2.07 -6.69 12.24
N VAL A 169 2.45 -7.56 11.31
CA VAL A 169 2.32 -7.34 9.86
C VAL A 169 1.74 -8.59 9.19
N HIS A 170 1.06 -8.41 8.07
CA HIS A 170 0.47 -9.46 7.26
C HIS A 170 1.18 -9.51 5.91
N ALA A 171 1.98 -10.54 5.66
CA ALA A 171 2.57 -10.80 4.36
C ALA A 171 1.58 -11.60 3.51
N PHE A 172 1.32 -11.17 2.28
CA PHE A 172 0.44 -11.88 1.35
C PHE A 172 1.28 -12.75 0.42
N VAL A 173 1.24 -14.07 0.61
CA VAL A 173 2.09 -15.05 -0.04
C VAL A 173 1.20 -16.16 -0.58
N GLU A 174 1.34 -16.50 -1.87
CA GLU A 174 0.57 -17.58 -2.51
C GLU A 174 -0.95 -17.45 -2.29
N ASP A 175 -1.49 -16.24 -2.46
CA ASP A 175 -2.90 -15.90 -2.25
C ASP A 175 -3.42 -16.05 -0.80
N GLU A 176 -2.53 -16.20 0.19
CA GLU A 176 -2.85 -16.31 1.61
C GLU A 176 -2.10 -15.28 2.48
N PHE A 177 -2.69 -14.91 3.62
CA PHE A 177 -2.03 -14.02 4.58
C PHE A 177 -1.24 -14.81 5.63
N LEU A 178 0.06 -14.56 5.70
CA LEU A 178 0.93 -14.94 6.81
C LEU A 178 1.07 -13.77 7.80
N THR A 179 0.55 -13.94 9.01
CA THR A 179 0.68 -12.93 10.08
C THR A 179 1.96 -13.12 10.89
N LEU A 180 2.80 -12.09 10.94
CA LEU A 180 3.98 -12.01 11.80
C LEU A 180 3.66 -11.15 13.01
N ARG A 181 3.26 -11.81 14.10
CA ARG A 181 2.79 -11.17 15.32
C ARG A 181 3.91 -10.94 16.33
N VAL A 182 3.92 -9.76 16.94
CA VAL A 182 4.70 -9.43 18.13
C VAL A 182 3.84 -9.78 19.35
N PRO A 183 4.19 -10.82 20.13
CA PRO A 183 3.33 -11.25 21.23
C PRO A 183 3.39 -10.31 22.44
N TYR A 184 4.54 -9.65 22.66
CA TYR A 184 4.76 -8.69 23.75
C TYR A 184 5.81 -7.64 23.36
N PRO A 185 5.72 -6.40 23.89
CA PRO A 185 4.61 -5.90 24.69
C PRO A 185 3.31 -5.79 23.88
N LEU A 186 2.16 -5.93 24.56
CA LEU A 186 0.85 -5.77 23.93
C LEU A 186 0.67 -4.33 23.43
N GLY A 187 0.01 -4.21 22.27
CA GLY A 187 -0.12 -2.93 21.57
C GLY A 187 1.08 -2.67 20.68
N PHE A 188 0.96 -3.08 19.42
CA PHE A 188 1.95 -2.80 18.39
C PHE A 188 1.31 -2.15 17.16
N TYR A 189 1.39 -0.82 17.09
CA TYR A 189 0.84 -0.03 15.99
C TYR A 189 1.96 0.47 15.09
N THR A 190 2.11 -0.11 13.91
CA THR A 190 3.06 0.35 12.89
C THR A 190 2.38 1.24 11.84
N LYS A 191 3.17 2.15 11.28
CA LYS A 191 2.73 3.14 10.28
C LYS A 191 3.47 3.03 8.95
N GLY A 192 4.40 2.09 8.85
CA GLY A 192 5.35 1.91 7.76
C GLY A 192 6.57 1.19 8.30
N PHE A 193 7.30 0.49 7.43
CA PHE A 193 8.47 -0.31 7.77
C PHE A 193 9.26 -0.60 6.50
N GLU A 194 10.48 -1.12 6.68
CA GLU A 194 11.38 -1.44 5.57
C GLU A 194 12.09 -2.76 5.84
N GLY A 195 12.46 -3.43 4.77
CA GLY A 195 13.35 -4.58 4.78
C GLY A 195 14.80 -4.21 4.52
N ARG A 196 15.74 -4.98 5.07
CA ARG A 196 17.17 -4.86 4.74
C ARG A 196 17.81 -6.21 4.57
N ILE A 197 18.81 -6.25 3.69
CA ILE A 197 19.76 -7.35 3.55
C ILE A 197 21.12 -6.78 3.98
N ASP A 198 21.48 -7.05 5.23
CA ASP A 198 22.73 -6.61 5.86
C ASP A 198 23.92 -7.50 5.44
N ASP A 199 23.69 -8.79 5.22
CA ASP A 199 24.68 -9.75 4.71
C ASP A 199 24.00 -10.83 3.88
N SER A 200 24.17 -10.78 2.55
CA SER A 200 23.58 -11.76 1.65
C SER A 200 24.13 -13.18 1.81
N SER A 201 25.33 -13.32 2.40
CA SER A 201 25.99 -14.61 2.64
C SER A 201 25.59 -15.27 3.97
N ALA A 202 24.98 -14.51 4.90
CA ALA A 202 24.56 -15.01 6.21
C ALA A 202 23.17 -15.70 6.21
N GLY A 203 22.59 -15.93 5.03
CA GLY A 203 21.28 -16.57 4.88
C GLY A 203 20.15 -15.75 5.51
N TRP A 204 19.31 -16.39 6.33
CA TRP A 204 18.19 -15.74 7.02
C TRP A 204 18.63 -14.73 8.09
N LYS A 205 19.84 -14.88 8.65
CA LYS A 205 20.34 -14.02 9.72
C LYS A 205 20.79 -12.65 9.23
N GLY A 206 21.22 -12.57 7.97
CA GLY A 206 21.70 -11.34 7.36
C GLY A 206 20.59 -10.50 6.73
N ARG A 207 19.32 -10.84 6.98
CA ARG A 207 18.18 -10.14 6.40
C ARG A 207 17.02 -10.05 7.40
N GLY A 208 16.07 -9.15 7.18
CA GLY A 208 14.89 -9.03 8.02
C GLY A 208 14.05 -7.79 7.71
N LEU A 209 13.01 -7.59 8.52
CA LEU A 209 12.22 -6.37 8.55
C LEU A 209 12.51 -5.57 9.81
N TRP A 210 12.54 -4.25 9.67
CA TRP A 210 12.64 -3.31 10.78
C TRP A 210 11.33 -2.55 10.89
N VAL A 211 10.51 -2.97 11.84
CA VAL A 211 9.13 -2.48 11.99
C VAL A 211 9.07 -1.56 13.21
N PRO A 212 8.99 -0.23 13.01
CA PRO A 212 8.82 0.70 14.10
C PRO A 212 7.41 0.60 14.68
N SER A 213 7.32 0.68 16.00
CA SER A 213 6.07 1.00 16.68
C SER A 213 5.86 2.51 16.60
N GLY A 214 4.85 2.93 15.84
CA GLY A 214 4.43 4.32 15.62
C GLY A 214 3.54 4.90 16.72
N ASP A 215 3.61 4.36 17.94
CA ASP A 215 2.86 4.87 19.10
C ASP A 215 3.28 6.29 19.43
N ARG A 216 2.32 7.21 19.42
CA ARG A 216 2.55 8.62 19.85
C ARG A 216 2.63 8.76 21.37
N THR A 217 2.10 7.78 22.09
CA THR A 217 1.99 7.75 23.55
C THR A 217 2.45 6.41 24.09
N PRO A 218 3.75 6.06 23.96
CA PRO A 218 4.28 4.74 24.34
C PRO A 218 4.11 4.42 25.83
N TRP A 219 3.81 5.40 26.68
CA TRP A 219 3.50 5.19 28.10
C TRP A 219 2.06 4.73 28.38
N LEU A 220 1.18 4.66 27.36
CA LEU A 220 -0.19 4.15 27.48
C LEU A 220 -0.32 2.66 27.12
N LYS A 221 0.79 2.00 26.73
CA LYS A 221 0.85 0.56 26.52
C LYS A 221 1.56 -0.15 27.69
N GLU A 222 1.73 -1.45 27.55
CA GLU A 222 2.48 -2.26 28.51
C GLU A 222 3.88 -1.65 28.78
N GLY A 223 4.25 -1.60 30.06
CA GLY A 223 5.46 -0.92 30.56
C GLY A 223 5.22 0.46 31.18
N GLY A 224 4.14 1.16 30.80
CA GLY A 224 3.70 2.40 31.46
C GLY A 224 4.66 3.59 31.36
N GLN A 225 4.63 4.47 32.36
CA GLN A 225 5.45 5.68 32.37
C GLN A 225 6.94 5.35 32.26
N GLY A 226 7.62 5.92 31.26
CA GLY A 226 9.03 5.67 30.97
C GLY A 226 9.29 4.74 29.79
N THR A 227 8.26 4.07 29.27
CA THR A 227 8.35 3.30 28.01
C THR A 227 8.79 4.19 26.85
N LYS A 228 9.76 3.70 26.07
CA LYS A 228 10.31 4.38 24.90
C LYS A 228 9.74 3.79 23.61
N PRO A 229 9.82 4.51 22.48
CA PRO A 229 9.58 3.93 21.16
C PRO A 229 10.48 2.71 20.93
N LEU A 230 9.99 1.74 20.15
CA LEU A 230 10.71 0.51 19.82
C LEU A 230 10.67 0.24 18.32
N VAL A 231 11.68 -0.47 17.83
CA VAL A 231 11.72 -1.05 16.49
C VAL A 231 11.87 -2.55 16.67
N VAL A 232 10.99 -3.33 16.05
CA VAL A 232 11.06 -4.79 16.04
C VAL A 232 11.86 -5.23 14.83
N HIS A 233 12.88 -6.04 15.06
CA HIS A 233 13.58 -6.75 14.00
C HIS A 233 12.92 -8.13 13.82
N MET A 234 12.27 -8.37 12.69
CA MET A 234 11.65 -9.64 12.35
C MET A 234 12.53 -10.39 11.37
N GLN A 235 12.82 -11.66 11.65
CA GLN A 235 13.57 -12.55 10.76
C GLN A 235 12.81 -13.85 10.58
N MET A 236 12.81 -14.37 9.35
CA MET A 236 12.17 -15.65 9.02
C MET A 236 13.22 -16.75 8.98
N ARG A 237 13.14 -17.70 9.92
CA ARG A 237 14.00 -18.89 9.86
C ARG A 237 13.50 -19.85 8.78
N PRO A 238 14.40 -20.57 8.08
CA PRO A 238 13.99 -21.59 7.11
C PRO A 238 13.32 -22.79 7.79
N ASP A 239 13.69 -23.07 9.04
CA ASP A 239 13.09 -24.13 9.86
C ASP A 239 13.25 -23.81 11.38
N PRO A 240 12.49 -24.48 12.26
CA PRO A 240 12.53 -24.21 13.70
C PRO A 240 13.88 -24.50 14.40
N LEU A 241 14.75 -25.30 13.78
CA LEU A 241 16.05 -25.72 14.34
C LEU A 241 17.23 -24.89 13.79
N ALA A 242 16.98 -23.98 12.84
CA ALA A 242 17.99 -23.07 12.32
C ALA A 242 18.56 -22.16 13.43
N HIS A 243 19.88 -22.08 13.51
CA HIS A 243 20.63 -21.39 14.57
C HIS A 243 21.71 -20.49 14.02
#